data_AF-A0A958H6Q4-F1
#
_entry.id   AF-A0A958H6Q4-F1
#
_cell.length_a   1.000
_cell.length_b   1.000
_cell.length_c   1.000
_cell.angle_alpha   90.00
_cell.angle_beta   90.00
_cell.angle_gamma   90.00
#
_symmetry.space_group_name_H-M   'P 1'
#
loop_
_entity.id
_entity.type
_entity.pdbx_description
1 polymer ?
#
loop_
_entity_poly.entity_id
_entity_poly.type
_entity_poly.pdbx_seq_one_letter_code
_entity_poly.pdbx_strand_id
1 'polypeptide(L)'
;VVGGSINDLRRSLRDVEVAGLENVVQGHGEVLLRGEIRGTISSSLKYLDCVERAVDTAIANATPVEVLLKETTIEQCGKSRIPLNGVVQQLHRANLYYLYQTKTGAMPARTH
;
A
#
# COMPACT_ATOMS: atom_id res chain seq x y z
N VAL A 1 -3.87 0.18 3.04
CA VAL A 1 -5.11 0.80 2.53
C VAL A 1 -6.16 -0.28 2.32
N VAL A 2 -6.80 -0.67 3.41
CA VAL A 2 -8.09 -1.36 3.45
C VAL A 2 -8.97 -0.46 4.31
N GLY A 3 -10.18 -0.15 3.87
CA GLY A 3 -11.12 0.70 4.62
C GLY A 3 -10.77 2.19 4.74
N GLY A 4 -9.71 2.66 4.07
CA GLY A 4 -9.21 4.05 4.16
C GLY A 4 -8.89 4.68 2.80
N SER A 5 -8.46 5.94 2.82
CA SER A 5 -8.10 6.73 1.63
C SER A 5 -6.61 6.61 1.31
N ILE A 6 -6.29 6.21 0.08
CA ILE A 6 -4.90 6.16 -0.40
C ILE A 6 -4.25 7.55 -0.43
N ASN A 7 -5.04 8.58 -0.74
CA ASN A 7 -4.57 9.96 -0.82
C ASN A 7 -4.26 10.53 0.56
N ASP A 8 -5.06 10.22 1.57
CA ASP A 8 -4.81 10.68 2.94
C ASP A 8 -3.56 10.01 3.49
N LEU A 9 -3.40 8.71 3.28
CA LEU A 9 -2.17 8.01 3.68
C LEU A 9 -0.92 8.58 2.98
N ARG A 10 -1.02 8.87 1.67
CA ARG A 10 0.06 9.50 0.90
C ARG A 10 0.41 10.87 1.47
N ARG A 11 -0.58 11.67 1.85
CA ARG A 11 -0.38 12.99 2.47
C ARG A 11 0.32 12.87 3.82
N SER A 12 -0.19 12.02 4.71
CA SER A 12 0.42 11.79 6.03
C SER A 12 1.88 11.33 5.93
N LEU A 13 2.20 10.45 4.98
CA LEU A 13 3.58 10.01 4.74
C LEU A 13 4.50 11.16 4.31
N ARG A 14 4.02 12.07 3.46
CA ARG A 14 4.77 13.27 3.05
C ARG A 14 4.94 14.26 4.19
N ASP A 15 3.92 14.44 5.02
CA ASP A 15 3.99 15.32 6.19
C ASP A 15 5.07 14.84 7.18
N VAL A 16 5.19 13.52 7.40
CA VAL A 16 6.26 12.92 8.21
C VAL A 16 7.64 13.16 7.60
N GLU A 17 7.77 13.09 6.27
CA GLU A 17 9.03 13.36 5.57
C GLU A 17 9.50 14.82 5.76
N VAL A 18 8.56 15.76 5.68
CA VAL A 18 8.82 17.20 5.83
C VAL A 18 9.10 17.58 7.30
N ALA A 19 8.49 16.90 8.27
CA ALA A 19 8.64 17.20 9.69
C ALA A 19 10.07 16.99 10.24
N GLY A 20 10.96 16.29 9.51
CA GLY A 20 12.38 16.20 9.86
C GLY A 20 12.68 15.43 11.15
N LEU A 21 11.83 14.45 11.50
CA LEU A 21 11.90 13.69 12.74
C LEU A 21 13.21 12.88 12.87
N GLU A 22 13.72 12.77 14.11
CA GLU A 22 14.94 12.00 14.39
C GLU A 22 14.68 10.49 14.51
N ASN A 23 13.53 10.13 15.09
CA ASN A 23 13.13 8.75 15.35
C ASN A 23 11.61 8.61 15.16
N VAL A 24 11.18 7.45 14.62
CA VAL A 24 9.77 7.10 14.48
C VAL A 24 9.57 5.69 15.04
N VAL A 25 8.66 5.58 16.02
CA VAL A 25 8.21 4.29 16.55
C VAL A 25 6.98 3.85 15.75
N GLN A 26 7.11 2.72 15.04
CA GLN A 26 5.99 2.13 14.32
C GLN A 26 5.18 1.23 15.26
N GLY A 27 3.86 1.14 15.06
CA GLY A 27 3.02 0.21 15.84
C GLY A 27 3.31 -1.28 15.57
N HIS A 28 4.24 -1.58 14.68
CA HIS A 28 4.77 -2.90 14.35
C HIS A 28 6.20 -2.76 13.85
N GLY A 29 7.11 -3.64 14.29
CA GLY A 29 8.51 -3.64 13.84
C GLY A 29 9.48 -2.87 14.75
N GLU A 30 10.68 -2.61 14.23
CA GLU A 30 11.78 -1.92 14.93
C GLU A 30 11.67 -0.40 14.81
N VAL A 31 12.41 0.33 15.66
CA VAL A 31 12.48 1.79 15.62
C VAL A 31 13.25 2.22 14.38
N LEU A 32 12.70 3.18 13.62
CA LEU A 32 13.38 3.74 12.45
C LEU A 32 14.20 4.96 12.83
N LEU A 33 15.47 4.97 12.42
CA LEU A 33 16.38 6.11 12.58
C LEU A 33 16.24 7.11 11.42
N ARG A 34 16.63 8.36 11.63
CA ARG A 34 16.53 9.48 10.66
C ARG A 34 16.87 9.11 9.20
N GLY A 35 17.96 8.38 8.96
CA GLY A 35 18.36 7.94 7.61
C GLY A 35 17.43 6.89 6.99
N GLU A 36 16.89 6.00 7.82
CA GLU A 36 15.99 4.92 7.44
C GLU A 36 14.55 5.39 7.27
N ILE A 37 14.15 6.45 8.00
CA ILE A 37 12.83 7.08 7.88
C ILE A 37 12.58 7.52 6.44
N ARG A 38 13.50 8.27 5.82
CA ARG A 38 13.35 8.72 4.43
C ARG A 38 13.26 7.57 3.44
N GLY A 39 14.11 6.56 3.59
CA GLY A 39 14.08 5.36 2.74
C GLY A 39 12.75 4.60 2.87
N THR A 40 12.25 4.48 4.10
CA THR A 40 11.00 3.79 4.40
C THR A 40 9.78 4.54 3.86
N ILE A 41 9.75 5.86 4.02
CA ILE A 41 8.69 6.71 3.45
C ILE A 41 8.71 6.64 1.92
N SER A 42 9.87 6.83 1.29
CA SER A 42 10.02 6.75 -0.17
C SER A 42 9.58 5.39 -0.70
N SER A 43 10.00 4.30 -0.05
CA SER A 43 9.58 2.94 -0.38
C SER A 43 8.06 2.76 -0.26
N SER A 44 7.44 3.37 0.75
CA SER A 44 5.99 3.29 0.99
C SER A 44 5.20 4.09 -0.04
N LEU A 45 5.64 5.29 -0.41
CA LEU A 45 5.05 6.08 -1.49
C LEU A 45 5.12 5.33 -2.83
N LYS A 46 6.29 4.75 -3.17
CA LYS A 46 6.46 3.93 -4.38
C LYS A 46 5.50 2.74 -4.42
N TYR A 47 5.28 2.09 -3.27
CA TYR A 47 4.32 1.01 -3.14
C TYR A 47 2.88 1.49 -3.43
N LEU A 48 2.46 2.62 -2.84
CA LEU A 48 1.12 3.18 -3.10
C LEU A 48 0.94 3.52 -4.58
N ASP A 49 1.94 4.14 -5.20
CA ASP A 49 1.89 4.49 -6.62
C ASP A 49 1.86 3.25 -7.53
N CYS A 50 2.52 2.15 -7.13
CA CYS A 50 2.47 0.88 -7.85
C CYS A 50 1.08 0.25 -7.80
N VAL A 51 0.50 0.12 -6.59
CA VAL A 51 -0.82 -0.48 -6.38
C VAL A 51 -1.91 0.30 -7.11
N GLU A 52 -1.86 1.63 -7.04
CA GLU A 52 -2.80 2.50 -7.75
C GLU A 52 -2.71 2.31 -9.27
N ARG A 53 -1.51 2.35 -9.84
CA ARG A 53 -1.30 2.13 -11.28
C ARG A 53 -1.74 0.74 -11.75
N ALA A 54 -1.46 -0.30 -10.97
CA ALA A 54 -1.87 -1.66 -11.28
C ALA A 54 -3.39 -1.79 -11.35
N VAL A 55 -4.10 -1.21 -10.37
CA VAL A 55 -5.57 -1.18 -10.35
C VAL A 55 -6.13 -0.36 -11.51
N ASP A 56 -5.59 0.84 -11.75
CA ASP A 56 -6.07 1.71 -12.84
C ASP A 56 -5.90 1.04 -14.22
N THR A 57 -4.77 0.36 -14.41
CA THR A 57 -4.51 -0.42 -15.63
C THR A 57 -5.48 -1.58 -15.78
N ALA A 58 -5.74 -2.33 -14.71
CA ALA A 58 -6.69 -3.44 -14.72
C ALA A 58 -8.12 -2.96 -15.04
N ILE A 59 -8.55 -1.85 -14.46
CA ILE A 59 -9.87 -1.25 -14.75
C ILE A 59 -9.95 -0.81 -16.20
N ALA A 60 -8.93 -0.10 -16.70
CA ALA A 60 -8.89 0.38 -18.08
C ALA A 60 -8.97 -0.77 -19.11
N ASN A 61 -8.40 -1.93 -18.77
CA ASN A 61 -8.40 -3.13 -19.60
C ASN A 61 -9.59 -4.07 -19.34
N ALA A 62 -10.52 -3.70 -18.46
CA ALA A 62 -11.60 -4.59 -17.99
C ALA A 62 -11.08 -5.95 -17.47
N THR A 63 -9.89 -5.96 -16.87
CA THR A 63 -9.26 -7.15 -16.30
C THR A 63 -10.06 -7.59 -15.06
N PRO A 64 -10.48 -8.87 -14.98
CA PRO A 64 -11.14 -9.40 -13.79
C PRO A 64 -10.27 -9.24 -12.54
N VAL A 65 -10.89 -8.94 -11.40
CA VAL A 65 -10.16 -8.66 -10.15
C VAL A 65 -9.32 -9.87 -9.70
N GLU A 66 -9.78 -11.09 -9.98
CA GLU A 66 -9.07 -12.33 -9.66
C GLU A 66 -7.73 -12.43 -10.42
N VAL A 67 -7.69 -11.94 -11.67
CA VAL A 67 -6.47 -11.89 -12.48
C VAL A 67 -5.50 -10.87 -11.91
N LEU A 68 -5.98 -9.65 -11.61
CA LEU A 68 -5.19 -8.61 -10.96
C LEU A 68 -4.54 -9.12 -9.65
N LEU A 69 -5.32 -9.77 -8.80
CA LEU A 69 -4.86 -10.30 -7.50
C LEU A 69 -3.84 -11.44 -7.63
N LYS A 70 -3.85 -12.17 -8.74
CA LYS A 70 -2.92 -13.27 -9.00
C LYS A 70 -1.61 -12.77 -9.61
N GLU A 71 -1.70 -11.79 -10.51
CA GLU A 71 -0.56 -11.35 -11.32
C GLU A 71 0.24 -10.22 -10.67
N THR A 72 -0.40 -9.39 -9.84
CA THR A 72 0.27 -8.28 -9.15
C THR A 72 0.79 -8.75 -7.79
N THR A 73 2.11 -8.84 -7.66
CA THR A 73 2.77 -9.26 -6.41
C THR A 73 3.37 -8.09 -5.64
N ILE A 74 3.56 -8.28 -4.34
CA ILE A 74 4.12 -7.24 -3.46
C ILE A 74 5.55 -6.83 -3.85
N GLU A 75 6.33 -7.75 -4.42
CA GLU A 75 7.69 -7.55 -4.89
C GLU A 75 7.75 -6.73 -6.17
N GLN A 76 6.76 -6.87 -7.07
CA GLN A 76 6.63 -5.99 -8.24
C GLN A 76 6.41 -4.53 -7.80
N CYS A 77 5.82 -4.32 -6.62
CA CYS A 77 5.70 -3.01 -5.98
C CYS A 77 6.88 -2.64 -5.06
N GLY A 78 8.00 -3.35 -5.15
CA GLY A 78 9.25 -3.00 -4.47
C GLY A 78 9.27 -3.27 -2.97
N LYS A 79 8.39 -4.15 -2.48
CA LYS A 79 8.31 -4.53 -1.06
C LYS A 79 8.65 -6.01 -0.88
N SER A 80 9.31 -6.35 0.23
CA SER A 80 9.63 -7.75 0.54
C SER A 80 8.37 -8.54 0.92
N ARG A 81 8.34 -9.82 0.54
CA ARG A 81 7.26 -10.76 0.86
C ARG A 81 7.35 -11.39 2.26
N ILE A 82 8.46 -11.17 2.95
CA ILE A 82 8.85 -11.87 4.20
C ILE A 82 8.33 -11.19 5.47
N PRO A 83 8.31 -9.84 5.61
CA PRO A 83 7.94 -9.18 6.85
C PRO A 83 6.59 -9.65 7.41
N LEU A 84 6.45 -9.57 8.73
CA LEU A 84 5.25 -10.02 9.44
C LEU A 84 4.89 -11.48 9.12
N ASN A 85 5.89 -12.37 9.08
CA ASN A 85 5.71 -13.80 8.76
C ASN A 85 4.94 -14.03 7.45
N GLY A 86 5.15 -13.17 6.45
CA GLY A 86 4.50 -13.26 5.15
C GLY A 86 3.09 -12.66 5.05
N VAL A 87 2.52 -12.15 6.14
CA VAL A 87 1.18 -11.52 6.17
C VAL A 87 1.08 -10.33 5.21
N VAL A 88 2.20 -9.66 4.93
CA VAL A 88 2.27 -8.55 3.96
C VAL A 88 1.73 -8.90 2.56
N GLN A 89 1.82 -10.17 2.14
CA GLN A 89 1.26 -10.61 0.86
C GLN A 89 -0.29 -10.60 0.87
N GLN A 90 -0.88 -11.00 2.00
CA GLN A 90 -2.34 -10.96 2.17
C GLN A 90 -2.83 -9.52 2.25
N LEU A 91 -2.11 -8.66 3.00
CA LEU A 91 -2.40 -7.23 3.06
C LEU A 91 -2.30 -6.57 1.68
N HIS A 92 -1.31 -6.94 0.87
CA HIS A 92 -1.18 -6.45 -0.50
C HIS A 92 -2.41 -6.79 -1.35
N ARG A 93 -2.82 -8.06 -1.36
CA ARG A 93 -4.03 -8.52 -2.08
C ARG A 93 -5.28 -7.80 -1.58
N ALA A 94 -5.43 -7.62 -0.27
CA ALA A 94 -6.55 -6.89 0.30
C ALA A 94 -6.57 -5.41 -0.15
N ASN A 95 -5.41 -4.76 -0.22
CA ASN A 95 -5.30 -3.38 -0.73
C ASN A 95 -5.71 -3.29 -2.22
N LEU A 96 -5.22 -4.19 -3.07
CA LEU A 96 -5.57 -4.25 -4.49
C LEU A 96 -7.08 -4.41 -4.67
N TYR A 97 -7.66 -5.40 -3.98
CA TYR A 97 -9.09 -5.69 -4.04
C TYR A 97 -9.93 -4.50 -3.59
N TYR A 98 -9.62 -3.93 -2.42
CA TYR A 98 -10.33 -2.78 -1.87
C TYR A 98 -10.27 -1.57 -2.81
N LEU A 99 -9.10 -1.27 -3.38
CA LEU A 99 -8.94 -0.14 -4.29
C LEU A 99 -9.68 -0.36 -5.61
N TYR A 100 -9.61 -1.57 -6.18
CA TYR A 100 -10.34 -1.94 -7.40
C TYR A 100 -11.84 -1.76 -7.21
N GLN A 101 -12.38 -2.28 -6.11
CA GLN A 101 -13.78 -2.14 -5.74
C GLN A 101 -14.21 -0.69 -5.52
N THR A 102 -13.40 0.08 -4.80
CA THR A 102 -13.67 1.50 -4.54
C THR A 102 -13.74 2.28 -5.85
N LYS A 103 -12.81 2.03 -6.78
CA LYS A 103 -12.74 2.74 -8.08
C LYS A 103 -13.82 2.29 -9.08
N THR A 104 -14.26 1.04 -9.01
CA THR A 104 -15.34 0.51 -9.87
C THR A 104 -16.74 0.76 -9.30
N GLY A 105 -16.86 1.33 -8.10
CA GLY A 105 -18.15 1.57 -7.43
C GLY A 105 -18.79 0.33 -6.81
N ALA A 106 -18.14 -0.83 -6.89
CA ALA A 106 -18.54 -2.06 -6.21
C ALA A 106 -18.06 -2.02 -4.75
N MET A 107 -18.63 -1.16 -3.91
CA MET A 107 -18.17 -0.97 -2.52
C MET A 107 -18.04 -2.31 -1.75
N PRO A 108 -16.88 -2.61 -1.12
CA PRO A 108 -16.81 -3.66 -0.12
C PRO A 108 -17.61 -3.23 1.11
N ALA A 109 -18.39 -4.14 1.69
CA ALA A 109 -18.99 -3.92 3.00
C ALA A 109 -17.89 -3.55 4.01
N ARG A 110 -18.08 -2.45 4.76
CA ARG A 110 -17.21 -2.09 5.88
C ARG A 110 -17.34 -3.17 6.95
N THR A 111 -16.36 -4.05 7.07
CA THR A 111 -16.22 -4.88 8.26
C THR A 111 -15.75 -3.99 9.40
N HIS A 112 -16.64 -3.81 10.38
CA HIS A 112 -16.37 -3.18 11.67
C HIS A 112 -15.58 -4.12 12.59
#